data_AF-A0A0L6CR52-F1
#
_entry.id   AF-A0A0L6CR52-F1
#
_cell.length_a   1.000
_cell.length_b   1.000
_cell.length_c   1.000
_cell.angle_alpha   90.00
_cell.angle_beta   90.00
_cell.angle_gamma   90.00
#
_symmetry.space_group_name_H-M   'P 1'
#
loop_
_entity.id
_entity.type
_entity.pdbx_description
1 polymer ?
#
loop_
_entity_poly.entity_id
_entity_poly.type
_entity_poly.pdbx_seq_one_letter_code
_entity_poly.pdbx_strand_id
1 'polypeptide(L)'
;MKLARAIHFDESDQRVYHSPARTGEWCISGGFEFSNWSDADLTGKSRQAFANGWLGLETFGRVTFVAVTQIEEAEVETLTRALAQHFVDIYGAPSIDAALPVARDEITQMIELCEDHAPNTLLTVLRELTEAGVRETYSMIEAREAGLEQFAIHGALDE
;
A
#
# COMPACT_ATOMS: atom_id res chain seq x y z
N MET A 1 6.85 15.83 -1.02
CA MET A 1 7.36 14.52 -0.51
C MET A 1 6.94 13.42 -1.48
N LYS A 2 7.23 12.14 -1.22
CA LYS A 2 6.71 11.02 -2.00
C LYS A 2 5.99 10.03 -1.09
N LEU A 3 4.92 9.42 -1.61
CA LEU A 3 4.14 8.37 -0.95
C LEU A 3 3.69 7.35 -2.00
N ALA A 4 3.05 6.27 -1.57
CA ALA A 4 2.51 5.23 -2.44
C ALA A 4 1.05 5.47 -2.82
N ARG A 5 0.70 5.24 -4.08
CA ARG A 5 -0.69 5.11 -4.54
C ARG A 5 -1.00 3.70 -5.01
N ALA A 6 -2.21 3.23 -4.70
CA ALA A 6 -2.73 1.95 -5.16
C ALA A 6 -2.76 1.84 -6.70
N ILE A 7 -2.21 0.76 -7.24
CA ILE A 7 -2.27 0.42 -8.67
C ILE A 7 -2.85 -0.98 -8.84
N HIS A 8 -3.79 -1.11 -9.77
CA HIS A 8 -4.37 -2.39 -10.17
C HIS A 8 -3.99 -2.70 -11.62
N PHE A 9 -3.33 -3.85 -11.84
CA PHE A 9 -3.07 -4.36 -13.18
C PHE A 9 -4.24 -5.16 -13.75
N ASP A 10 -5.04 -5.75 -12.87
CA ASP A 10 -6.23 -6.53 -13.18
C ASP A 10 -7.21 -6.51 -11.99
N GLU A 11 -8.25 -7.35 -12.05
CA GLU A 11 -9.28 -7.46 -10.99
C GLU A 11 -8.90 -8.44 -9.87
N SER A 12 -7.65 -8.91 -9.80
CA SER A 12 -7.23 -9.94 -8.84
C SER A 12 -7.41 -9.50 -7.39
N ASP A 13 -7.13 -8.24 -7.07
CA ASP A 13 -7.28 -7.68 -5.73
C ASP A 13 -8.73 -7.77 -5.20
N GLN A 14 -9.72 -7.65 -6.10
CA GLN A 14 -11.15 -7.83 -5.76
C GLN A 14 -11.48 -9.27 -5.35
N ARG A 15 -10.68 -10.23 -5.81
CA ARG A 15 -10.87 -11.66 -5.55
C ARG A 15 -10.08 -12.13 -4.34
N VAL A 16 -8.90 -11.57 -4.08
CA VAL A 16 -7.99 -12.05 -3.02
C VAL A 16 -8.16 -11.33 -1.69
N TYR A 17 -8.69 -10.10 -1.66
CA TYR A 17 -8.89 -9.34 -0.43
C TYR A 17 -10.35 -9.33 0.04
N HIS A 18 -10.56 -9.17 1.35
CA HIS A 18 -11.90 -9.00 1.92
C HIS A 18 -12.48 -7.63 1.54
N SER A 19 -11.66 -6.59 1.70
CA SER A 19 -11.94 -5.24 1.25
C SER A 19 -10.78 -4.81 0.33
N PRO A 20 -10.98 -4.71 -0.99
CA PRO A 20 -9.96 -4.18 -1.88
C PRO A 20 -9.88 -2.65 -1.75
N ALA A 21 -8.67 -2.12 -1.84
CA ALA A 21 -8.44 -0.69 -1.96
C ALA A 21 -8.89 -0.16 -3.33
N ARG A 22 -9.17 1.14 -3.43
CA ARG A 22 -9.51 1.84 -4.68
C ARG A 22 -8.25 2.20 -5.45
N THR A 23 -8.31 2.11 -6.77
CA THR A 23 -7.21 2.58 -7.62
C THR A 23 -6.92 4.06 -7.33
N GLY A 24 -5.65 4.36 -7.11
CA GLY A 24 -5.17 5.73 -6.93
C GLY A 24 -5.33 6.28 -5.51
N GLU A 25 -5.92 5.55 -4.56
CA GLU A 25 -5.90 5.99 -3.16
C GLU A 25 -4.49 5.89 -2.57
N TRP A 26 -4.22 6.70 -1.55
CA TRP A 26 -2.94 6.69 -0.85
C TRP A 26 -2.77 5.43 0.01
N CYS A 27 -1.57 4.89 0.07
CA CYS A 27 -1.28 3.64 0.78
C CYS A 27 -0.08 3.76 1.73
N ILE A 28 -0.11 2.93 2.77
CA ILE A 28 1.01 2.64 3.67
C ILE A 28 1.23 1.12 3.76
N SER A 29 2.31 0.71 4.44
CA SER A 29 2.53 -0.70 4.74
C SER A 29 1.31 -1.30 5.47
N GLY A 30 0.89 -0.66 6.58
CA GLY A 30 -0.21 -1.17 7.41
C GLY A 30 0.16 -2.47 8.13
N GLY A 31 1.44 -2.61 8.49
CA GLY A 31 1.97 -3.76 9.24
C GLY A 31 1.45 -3.85 10.67
N PHE A 32 1.05 -2.71 11.26
CA PHE A 32 0.50 -2.65 12.62
C PHE A 32 -0.73 -3.56 12.83
N GLU A 33 -1.54 -3.80 11.79
CA GLU A 33 -2.75 -4.64 11.86
C GLU A 33 -2.41 -6.09 12.22
N PHE A 34 -1.20 -6.54 11.90
CA PHE A 34 -0.75 -7.92 12.06
C PHE A 34 0.07 -8.16 13.33
N SER A 35 0.23 -7.13 14.18
CA SER A 35 1.10 -7.17 15.37
C SER A 35 0.70 -8.24 16.40
N ASN A 36 -0.56 -8.66 16.43
CA ASN A 36 -1.11 -9.68 17.33
C ASN A 36 -1.53 -10.97 16.61
N TRP A 37 -1.13 -11.17 15.35
CA TRP A 37 -1.53 -12.34 14.56
C TRP A 37 -0.61 -13.54 14.79
N SER A 38 -1.18 -14.73 14.62
CA SER A 38 -0.52 -16.02 14.70
C SER A 38 -0.77 -16.84 13.44
N ASP A 39 -0.11 -17.99 13.31
CA ASP A 39 -0.36 -18.93 12.19
C ASP A 39 -1.84 -19.34 12.07
N ALA A 40 -2.60 -19.30 13.17
CA ALA A 40 -4.03 -19.62 13.15
C ALA A 40 -4.86 -18.56 12.40
N ASP A 41 -4.40 -17.31 12.38
CA ASP A 41 -5.07 -16.20 11.71
C ASP A 41 -4.76 -16.16 10.20
N LEU A 42 -3.66 -16.82 9.78
CA LEU A 42 -3.15 -16.85 8.41
C LEU A 42 -3.87 -17.87 7.52
N THR A 43 -5.19 -17.70 7.37
CA THR A 43 -6.01 -18.52 6.47
C THR A 43 -6.70 -17.69 5.38
N GLY A 44 -6.96 -18.31 4.23
CA GLY A 44 -7.74 -17.72 3.14
C GLY A 44 -7.29 -16.30 2.73
N LYS A 45 -8.24 -15.36 2.69
CA LYS A 45 -8.01 -13.96 2.31
C LYS A 45 -7.22 -13.18 3.38
N SER A 46 -7.34 -13.54 4.66
CA SER A 46 -6.53 -12.94 5.74
C SER A 46 -5.04 -13.21 5.52
N ARG A 47 -4.69 -14.43 5.10
CA ARG A 47 -3.32 -14.75 4.70
C ARG A 47 -2.83 -13.88 3.54
N GLN A 48 -3.69 -13.60 2.56
CA GLN A 48 -3.31 -12.77 1.41
C GLN A 48 -3.08 -11.31 1.82
N ALA A 49 -3.97 -10.75 2.66
CA ALA A 49 -3.81 -9.41 3.23
C ALA A 49 -2.49 -9.29 4.01
N PHE A 50 -2.19 -10.28 4.86
CA PHE A 50 -0.93 -10.37 5.58
C PHE A 50 0.26 -10.40 4.62
N ALA A 51 0.31 -11.41 3.76
CA ALA A 51 1.48 -11.74 2.97
C ALA A 51 1.90 -10.58 2.05
N ASN A 52 0.96 -9.96 1.33
CA ASN A 52 1.29 -9.02 0.25
C ASN A 52 0.43 -7.75 0.19
N GLY A 53 -0.44 -7.51 1.19
CA GLY A 53 -1.38 -6.39 1.14
C GLY A 53 -0.81 -5.08 1.68
N TRP A 54 -0.70 -4.07 0.85
CA TRP A 54 -0.59 -2.67 1.29
C TRP A 54 -1.94 -2.18 1.81
N LEU A 55 -1.95 -1.24 2.74
CA LEU A 55 -3.18 -0.68 3.31
C LEU A 55 -3.52 0.67 2.65
N GLY A 56 -4.71 0.77 2.05
CA GLY A 56 -5.28 2.03 1.58
C GLY A 56 -5.72 2.93 2.73
N LEU A 57 -5.56 4.24 2.60
CA LEU A 57 -5.83 5.21 3.67
C LEU A 57 -7.20 5.89 3.56
N GLU A 58 -7.95 5.65 2.49
CA GLU A 58 -9.31 6.18 2.31
C GLU A 58 -10.35 5.10 2.57
N THR A 59 -10.10 3.89 2.05
CA THR A 59 -11.02 2.75 2.22
C THR A 59 -10.60 1.79 3.34
N PHE A 60 -9.35 1.86 3.81
CA PHE A 60 -8.75 0.85 4.67
C PHE A 60 -8.84 -0.57 4.08
N GLY A 61 -8.90 -0.64 2.75
CA GLY A 61 -8.79 -1.88 1.97
C GLY A 61 -7.35 -2.24 1.66
N ARG A 62 -7.15 -3.39 0.99
CA ARG A 62 -5.85 -3.91 0.61
C ARG A 62 -5.62 -3.88 -0.90
N VAL A 63 -4.37 -3.62 -1.30
CA VAL A 63 -3.90 -3.66 -2.70
C VAL A 63 -2.57 -4.40 -2.76
N THR A 64 -2.32 -5.12 -3.86
CA THR A 64 -1.07 -5.89 -4.04
C THR A 64 0.10 -4.99 -4.46
N PHE A 65 -0.15 -3.99 -5.30
CA PHE A 65 0.87 -3.12 -5.88
C PHE A 65 0.60 -1.65 -5.57
N VAL A 66 1.68 -0.91 -5.31
CA VAL A 66 1.63 0.54 -5.20
C VAL A 66 2.68 1.19 -6.09
N ALA A 67 2.42 2.41 -6.55
CA ALA A 67 3.37 3.23 -7.27
C ALA A 67 3.79 4.46 -6.46
N VAL A 68 5.07 4.78 -6.51
CA VAL A 68 5.64 5.97 -5.89
C VAL A 68 5.12 7.22 -6.61
N THR A 69 4.50 8.12 -5.87
CA THR A 69 3.84 9.33 -6.38
C THR A 69 4.19 10.53 -5.50
N GLN A 70 4.27 11.74 -6.08
CA GLN A 70 4.46 12.96 -5.30
C GLN A 70 3.22 13.26 -4.45
N ILE A 71 3.45 13.67 -3.21
CA ILE A 71 2.40 14.07 -2.26
C ILE A 71 2.72 15.44 -1.65
N GLU A 72 1.67 16.22 -1.41
CA GLU A 72 1.72 17.52 -0.75
C GLU A 72 1.54 17.42 0.78
N GLU A 73 2.10 18.39 1.51
CA GLU A 73 2.04 18.40 2.98
C GLU A 73 0.60 18.45 3.53
N ALA A 74 -0.30 19.17 2.86
CA ALA A 74 -1.71 19.21 3.25
C ALA A 74 -2.43 17.86 3.09
N GLU A 75 -2.04 17.07 2.08
CA GLU A 75 -2.56 15.69 1.91
C GLU A 75 -2.03 14.80 3.04
N VAL A 76 -0.74 14.89 3.35
CA VAL A 76 -0.10 14.16 4.47
C VAL A 76 -0.82 14.43 5.79
N GLU A 77 -1.11 15.70 6.11
CA GLU A 77 -1.84 16.05 7.33
C GLU A 77 -3.25 15.42 7.35
N THR A 78 -3.97 15.49 6.22
CA THR A 78 -5.32 14.93 6.09
C THR A 78 -5.31 13.42 6.31
N LEU A 79 -4.38 12.71 5.66
CA LEU A 79 -4.20 11.27 5.79
C LEU A 79 -3.83 10.86 7.21
N THR A 80 -2.93 11.61 7.84
CA THR A 80 -2.51 11.35 9.23
C THR A 80 -3.68 11.45 10.20
N ARG A 81 -4.55 12.46 10.04
CA ARG A 81 -5.76 12.62 10.87
C ARG A 81 -6.77 11.51 10.61
N ALA A 82 -6.98 11.13 9.34
CA ALA A 82 -7.88 10.03 8.98
C ALA A 82 -7.43 8.68 9.56
N LEU A 83 -6.12 8.39 9.49
CA LEU A 83 -5.54 7.18 10.09
C LEU A 83 -5.64 7.19 11.62
N ALA A 84 -5.40 8.33 12.27
CA ALA A 84 -5.57 8.46 13.71
C ALA A 84 -7.03 8.21 14.14
N GLN A 85 -8.01 8.72 13.39
CA GLN A 85 -9.42 8.44 13.61
C GLN A 85 -9.72 6.93 13.45
N HIS A 86 -9.16 6.29 12.44
CA HIS A 86 -9.31 4.86 12.22
C HIS A 86 -8.75 4.01 13.38
N PHE A 87 -7.61 4.42 13.97
CA PHE A 87 -7.08 3.79 15.19
C PHE A 87 -8.04 3.86 16.37
N VAL A 88 -8.76 4.97 16.53
CA VAL A 88 -9.78 5.10 17.57
C VAL A 88 -10.97 4.18 17.27
N ASP A 89 -11.49 4.23 16.05
CA ASP A 89 -12.74 3.56 15.68
C ASP A 89 -12.61 2.03 15.61
N ILE A 90 -11.47 1.51 15.13
CA ILE A 90 -11.28 0.08 14.86
C ILE A 90 -10.38 -0.59 15.90
N TYR A 91 -9.32 0.09 16.33
CA TYR A 91 -8.29 -0.49 17.19
C TYR A 91 -8.40 -0.04 18.66
N GLY A 92 -9.35 0.84 18.98
CA GLY A 92 -9.66 1.24 20.35
C GLY A 92 -8.63 2.20 20.96
N ALA A 93 -7.92 2.99 20.14
CA ALA A 93 -7.09 4.06 20.67
C ALA A 93 -7.94 5.04 21.52
N PRO A 94 -7.42 5.56 22.65
CA PRO A 94 -8.24 6.29 23.62
C PRO A 94 -8.72 7.65 23.14
N SER A 95 -8.01 8.29 22.21
CA SER A 95 -8.40 9.54 21.57
C SER A 95 -7.60 9.76 20.28
N ILE A 96 -8.07 10.67 19.43
CA ILE A 96 -7.33 11.09 18.22
C ILE A 96 -5.96 11.67 18.61
N ASP A 97 -5.90 12.49 19.66
CA ASP A 97 -4.64 13.10 20.12
C ASP A 97 -3.61 12.05 20.56
N ALA A 98 -4.06 10.96 21.17
CA ALA A 98 -3.20 9.84 21.55
C ALA A 98 -2.78 8.99 20.33
N ALA A 99 -3.62 8.89 19.31
CA ALA A 99 -3.37 8.13 18.10
C ALA A 99 -2.51 8.88 17.05
N LEU A 100 -2.53 10.21 17.06
CA LEU A 100 -1.85 11.07 16.09
C LEU A 100 -0.34 10.82 15.97
N PRO A 101 0.43 10.64 17.06
CA PRO A 101 1.86 10.33 16.96
C PRO A 101 2.11 9.03 16.19
N VAL A 102 1.37 7.97 16.52
CA VAL A 102 1.50 6.67 15.86
C VAL A 102 1.10 6.76 14.39
N ALA A 103 -0.01 7.44 14.08
CA ALA A 103 -0.43 7.65 12.70
C ALA A 103 0.61 8.43 11.88
N ARG A 104 1.27 9.41 12.50
CA ARG A 104 2.36 10.17 11.84
C ARG A 104 3.57 9.29 11.59
N ASP A 105 3.94 8.42 12.53
CA ASP A 105 5.07 7.51 12.37
C ASP A 105 4.83 6.54 11.21
N GLU A 106 3.62 5.99 11.06
CA GLU A 106 3.25 5.13 9.92
C GLU A 106 3.35 5.83 8.57
N ILE A 107 2.87 7.08 8.50
CA ILE A 107 2.97 7.88 7.27
C ILE A 107 4.44 8.24 6.98
N THR A 108 5.21 8.58 8.01
CA THR A 108 6.63 8.93 7.89
C THR A 108 7.45 7.75 7.40
N GLN A 109 7.23 6.55 7.97
CA GLN A 109 7.87 5.31 7.52
C GLN A 109 7.62 5.09 6.01
N MET A 110 6.39 5.31 5.55
CA MET A 110 6.07 5.15 4.13
C MET A 110 6.71 6.22 3.25
N ILE A 111 6.83 7.47 3.74
CA ILE A 111 7.54 8.54 3.05
C ILE A 111 9.02 8.19 2.91
N GLU A 112 9.67 7.74 3.99
CA GLU A 112 11.07 7.30 4.00
C GLU A 112 11.28 6.13 3.02
N LEU A 113 10.37 5.15 3.02
CA LEU A 113 10.42 4.04 2.07
C LEU A 113 10.33 4.52 0.61
N CYS A 114 9.58 5.59 0.33
CA CYS A 114 9.42 6.14 -1.02
C CYS A 114 10.50 7.16 -1.41
N GLU A 115 11.31 7.65 -0.46
CA GLU A 115 12.21 8.78 -0.67
C GLU A 115 13.33 8.47 -1.67
N ASP A 116 13.80 7.23 -1.73
CA ASP A 116 14.88 6.82 -2.63
C ASP A 116 14.41 6.29 -4.00
N HIS A 117 13.09 6.27 -4.24
CA HIS A 117 12.51 5.68 -5.46
C HIS A 117 11.98 6.72 -6.44
N ALA A 118 12.20 6.53 -7.74
CA ALA A 118 11.68 7.44 -8.75
C ALA A 118 10.13 7.43 -8.78
N PRO A 119 9.47 8.52 -9.20
CA PRO A 119 8.04 8.48 -9.47
C PRO A 119 7.68 7.36 -10.46
N ASN A 120 6.54 6.71 -10.26
CA ASN A 120 6.05 5.54 -10.99
C ASN A 120 6.86 4.24 -10.76
N THR A 121 7.84 4.22 -9.84
CA THR A 121 8.42 2.95 -9.37
C THR A 121 7.35 2.15 -8.65
N LEU A 122 7.17 0.88 -9.04
CA LEU A 122 6.23 -0.02 -8.40
C LEU A 122 6.89 -0.67 -7.18
N LEU A 123 6.14 -0.80 -6.09
CA LEU A 123 6.59 -1.45 -4.87
C LEU A 123 5.67 -2.62 -4.52
N THR A 124 6.28 -3.69 -4.00
CA THR A 124 5.60 -4.82 -3.35
C THR A 124 6.09 -4.99 -1.93
N VAL A 125 5.22 -5.45 -1.06
CA VAL A 125 5.55 -5.86 0.31
C VAL A 125 5.39 -7.37 0.41
N LEU A 126 6.30 -8.02 1.12
CA LEU A 126 6.20 -9.41 1.54
C LEU A 126 6.28 -9.46 3.07
N ARG A 127 5.37 -10.18 3.71
CA ARG A 127 5.38 -10.41 5.16
C ARG A 127 5.51 -11.86 5.52
N GLU A 128 6.31 -12.10 6.55
CA GLU A 128 6.52 -13.42 7.15
C GLU A 128 6.40 -13.32 8.66
N LEU A 129 5.71 -14.29 9.27
CA LEU A 129 5.74 -14.44 10.73
C LEU A 129 7.07 -15.07 11.13
N THR A 130 7.72 -14.46 12.11
CA THR A 130 8.96 -14.95 12.70
C THR A 130 8.80 -15.03 14.21
N GLU A 131 9.73 -15.71 14.89
CA GLU A 131 9.73 -15.78 16.36
C GLU A 131 9.80 -14.39 17.03
N ALA A 132 10.36 -13.40 16.34
CA ALA A 132 10.48 -12.02 16.82
C ALA A 132 9.30 -11.12 16.42
N GLY A 133 8.28 -11.66 15.74
CA GLY A 133 7.14 -10.91 15.20
C GLY A 133 7.12 -10.88 13.67
N VAL A 134 6.44 -9.89 13.11
CA VAL A 134 6.27 -9.73 11.66
C VAL A 134 7.55 -9.18 11.04
N ARG A 135 8.09 -9.89 10.04
CA ARG A 135 9.16 -9.38 9.18
C ARG A 135 8.55 -8.88 7.89
N GLU A 136 8.88 -7.64 7.53
CA GLU A 136 8.47 -7.02 6.27
C GLU A 136 9.66 -6.89 5.33
N THR A 137 9.49 -7.29 4.08
CA THR A 137 10.47 -7.11 3.01
C THR A 137 9.81 -6.31 1.90
N TYR A 138 10.44 -5.20 1.53
CA TYR A 138 9.98 -4.34 0.44
C TYR A 138 10.81 -4.61 -0.80
N SER A 139 10.17 -4.68 -1.96
CA SER A 139 10.84 -4.88 -3.24
C SER A 139 10.33 -3.89 -4.27
N MET A 140 11.24 -3.37 -5.08
CA MET A 140 10.92 -2.48 -6.18
C MET A 140 10.89 -3.24 -7.49
N ILE A 141 9.90 -2.94 -8.31
CA ILE A 141 9.81 -3.40 -9.69
C ILE A 141 10.06 -2.18 -10.57
N GLU A 142 11.22 -2.14 -11.21
CA GLU A 142 11.51 -1.11 -12.20
C GLU A 142 10.55 -1.29 -13.38
N ALA A 143 9.81 -0.22 -13.69
CA ALA A 143 9.03 -0.17 -14.90
C ALA A 143 10.01 -0.29 -16.08
N ARG A 144 9.90 -1.38 -16.86
CA ARG A 144 10.56 -1.43 -18.15
C ARG A 144 9.93 -0.35 -19.01
N GLU A 145 10.73 0.54 -19.58
CA GLU A 145 10.23 1.48 -20.58
C GLU A 145 9.55 0.67 -21.68
N ALA A 146 8.23 0.78 -21.78
CA ALA A 146 7.50 0.25 -22.92
C ALA A 146 7.97 1.07 -24.11
N GLY A 147 8.93 0.53 -24.86
CA GLY A 147 9.43 1.16 -26.06
C GLY A 147 8.24 1.51 -26.96
N LEU A 148 8.13 2.79 -27.33
CA LEU A 148 7.13 3.34 -28.25
C LEU A 148 7.03 2.53 -29.57
N GLU A 149 8.01 1.70 -29.87
CA GLU A 149 8.07 0.75 -30.98
C GLU A 149 6.93 -0.29 -30.99
N GLN A 150 6.31 -0.60 -29.85
CA GLN A 150 5.21 -1.58 -29.80
C GLN A 150 3.89 -1.08 -30.41
N PHE A 151 3.75 0.23 -30.64
CA PHE A 151 2.56 0.83 -31.26
C PHE A 151 2.73 1.10 -32.77
N ALA A 152 3.91 0.85 -33.35
CA ALA A 152 4.21 1.12 -34.76
C ALA A 152 4.02 -0.10 -35.69
N ILE A 153 3.28 -1.12 -35.25
CA ILE A 153 2.89 -2.25 -36.09
C ILE A 153 1.37 -2.13 -36.23
N HIS A 154 0.89 -1.79 -37.42
CA HIS A 154 -0.49 -1.89 -37.97
C HIS A 154 -0.81 -0.62 -38.76
N GLY A 155 -0.22 -0.54 -39.96
CA GLY A 155 -0.46 0.54 -40.90
C GLY A 155 0.18 0.29 -42.26
N ALA A 156 0.10 -0.95 -42.77
CA ALA A 156 0.23 -1.17 -44.22
C ALA A 156 -1.20 -1.25 -44.76
N LEU A 157 -1.64 -0.19 -45.44
CA LEU A 157 -2.76 -0.24 -46.35
C LEU A 157 -2.30 -1.06 -47.56
N ASP A 158 -2.91 -2.23 -47.78
CA ASP A 158 -2.77 -2.96 -49.05
C ASP A 158 -3.37 -2.11 -50.19
N GLU A 159 -2.64 -2.04 -51.32
CA GLU A 159 -3.01 -1.33 -52.56
C GLU A 159 -4.31 -1.80 -53.22
#